data_AF-A0A0E3L439-F1
#
_entry.id   AF-A0A0E3L439-F1
#
_cell.length_a   1.000
_cell.length_b   1.000
_cell.length_c   1.000
_cell.angle_alpha   90.00
_cell.angle_beta   90.00
_cell.angle_gamma   90.00
#
_symmetry.space_group_name_H-M   'P 1'
#
loop_
_entity.id
_entity.type
_entity.pdbx_description
1 polymer ?
#
loop_
_entity_poly.entity_id
_entity_poly.type
_entity_poly.pdbx_seq_one_letter_code
_entity_poly.pdbx_strand_id
1 'polypeptide(L)'
;MRYKSVYVVATEEKVILDFEVTDRLPTIEALMPHFIQIKNRFPEGKIQKIVSDEDKAIIGAVKRVFPEVAHFFCVFHQLKNVSKRYYEELNSIEEIPDNDRVVYNEICQLIRSYTAISAVAYIQKIRKFDSNLKLSEASHKAISYAEEIFKKNVSFLKKGFTPETNNTMEQIFSLTCDIVDKARSFKTDSGLTNFCYNLFTYSNKRCFSTGKWKGFSPLMRARFQYG
;
A
#
# COMPACT_ATOMS: atom_id res chain seq x y z
N MET A 1 -19.78 4.04 15.27
CA MET A 1 -19.12 3.10 14.33
C MET A 1 -17.59 3.06 14.50
N ARG A 2 -17.06 2.85 15.72
CA ARG A 2 -15.61 2.93 16.03
C ARG A 2 -14.75 1.79 15.45
N TYR A 3 -15.35 0.81 14.78
CA TYR A 3 -14.70 -0.44 14.37
C TYR A 3 -14.96 -0.82 12.90
N LYS A 4 -15.33 0.14 12.06
CA LYS A 4 -15.47 -0.09 10.62
C LYS A 4 -14.19 0.32 9.90
N SER A 5 -13.85 -0.41 8.83
CA SER A 5 -12.78 -0.09 7.89
C SER A 5 -13.40 0.30 6.55
N VAL A 6 -12.79 1.26 5.85
CA VAL A 6 -13.19 1.63 4.49
C VAL A 6 -12.09 1.20 3.54
N TYR A 7 -12.38 0.18 2.73
CA TYR A 7 -11.50 -0.29 1.68
C TYR A 7 -11.78 0.52 0.43
N VAL A 8 -10.75 1.06 -0.21
CA VAL A 8 -10.88 1.93 -1.37
C VAL A 8 -10.00 1.37 -2.48
N VAL A 9 -10.54 1.30 -3.69
CA VAL A 9 -9.80 0.89 -4.88
C VAL A 9 -9.72 2.07 -5.84
N ALA A 10 -8.51 2.41 -6.26
CA ALA A 10 -8.25 3.49 -7.20
C ALA A 10 -7.25 3.07 -8.27
N THR A 11 -7.30 3.74 -9.42
CA THR A 11 -6.29 3.63 -10.47
C THR A 11 -5.07 4.49 -10.16
N GLU A 12 -3.97 4.30 -10.89
CA GLU A 12 -2.76 5.12 -10.79
C GLU A 12 -3.03 6.63 -11.01
N GLU A 13 -4.04 6.96 -11.82
CA GLU A 13 -4.46 8.33 -12.17
C GLU A 13 -5.22 9.03 -11.05
N LYS A 14 -5.40 8.36 -9.91
CA LYS A 14 -6.19 8.79 -8.76
C LYS A 14 -7.70 8.79 -9.01
N VAL A 15 -8.15 7.96 -9.95
CA VAL A 15 -9.58 7.70 -10.11
C VAL A 15 -9.98 6.65 -9.09
N ILE A 16 -10.81 7.03 -8.12
CA ILE A 16 -11.43 6.11 -7.19
C ILE A 16 -12.50 5.34 -7.94
N LEU A 17 -12.29 4.04 -8.11
CA LEU A 17 -13.17 3.14 -8.84
C LEU A 17 -14.33 2.70 -7.96
N ASP A 18 -14.02 2.32 -6.73
CA ASP A 18 -15.00 1.79 -5.80
C ASP A 18 -14.51 1.83 -4.35
N PHE A 19 -15.42 1.62 -3.41
CA PHE A 19 -15.10 1.42 -2.00
C PHE A 19 -16.06 0.45 -1.32
N GLU A 20 -15.62 -0.14 -0.22
CA GLU A 20 -16.41 -1.03 0.62
C GLU A 20 -16.26 -0.65 2.09
N VAL A 21 -17.36 -0.60 2.83
CA VAL A 21 -17.34 -0.40 4.30
C VAL A 21 -17.49 -1.75 4.98
N THR A 22 -16.46 -2.19 5.68
CA THR A 22 -16.43 -3.49 6.36
C THR A 22 -16.18 -3.34 7.85
N ASP A 23 -16.22 -4.46 8.58
CA ASP A 23 -15.63 -4.52 9.92
C ASP A 23 -14.10 -4.34 9.86
N ARG A 24 -13.48 -4.03 11.01
CA ARG A 24 -12.06 -3.70 11.12
C ARG A 24 -11.12 -4.77 10.55
N LEU A 25 -11.49 -6.04 10.67
CA LEU A 25 -10.74 -7.20 10.23
C LEU A 25 -11.67 -8.09 9.40
N PRO A 26 -11.95 -7.71 8.13
CA PRO A 26 -12.84 -8.50 7.30
C PRO A 26 -12.21 -9.85 6.97
N THR A 27 -13.06 -10.84 6.68
CA THR A 27 -12.61 -12.10 6.11
C THR A 27 -12.30 -11.93 4.63
N ILE A 28 -11.61 -12.91 4.04
CA ILE A 28 -11.38 -12.95 2.59
C ILE A 28 -12.72 -12.95 1.85
N GLU A 29 -13.67 -13.76 2.33
CA GLU A 29 -15.00 -13.94 1.77
C GLU A 29 -15.80 -12.64 1.79
N ALA A 30 -15.62 -11.79 2.81
CA ALA A 30 -16.27 -10.49 2.89
C ALA A 30 -15.76 -9.50 1.83
N LEU A 31 -14.48 -9.57 1.43
CA LEU A 31 -13.91 -8.68 0.41
C LEU A 31 -14.07 -9.20 -1.02
N MET A 32 -14.26 -10.49 -1.21
CA MET A 32 -14.38 -11.10 -2.55
C MET A 32 -15.45 -10.46 -3.44
N PRO A 33 -16.69 -10.19 -2.97
CA PRO A 33 -17.72 -9.55 -3.80
C PRO A 33 -17.26 -8.21 -4.37
N HIS A 34 -16.58 -7.40 -3.58
CA HIS A 34 -16.05 -6.10 -4.00
C HIS A 34 -15.03 -6.23 -5.13
N PHE A 35 -14.06 -7.14 -4.98
CA PHE A 35 -13.07 -7.42 -6.02
C PHE A 35 -13.68 -8.03 -7.29
N ILE A 36 -14.72 -8.86 -7.17
CA ILE A 36 -15.45 -9.42 -8.33
C ILE A 36 -16.16 -8.31 -9.09
N GLN A 37 -16.81 -7.37 -8.39
CA GLN A 37 -17.44 -6.22 -9.04
C GLN A 37 -16.42 -5.38 -9.80
N ILE A 38 -15.26 -5.12 -9.21
CA ILE A 38 -14.17 -4.42 -9.89
C ILE A 38 -13.72 -5.19 -11.13
N LYS A 39 -13.49 -6.52 -11.01
CA LYS A 39 -13.11 -7.36 -12.15
C LYS A 39 -14.10 -7.22 -13.31
N ASN A 40 -15.39 -7.25 -13.03
CA ASN A 40 -16.45 -7.18 -14.04
C ASN A 40 -16.58 -5.81 -14.71
N ARG A 41 -15.98 -4.75 -14.14
CA ARG A 41 -15.96 -3.40 -14.75
C ARG A 41 -14.90 -3.24 -15.83
N PHE A 42 -13.93 -4.17 -15.92
CA PHE A 42 -12.85 -4.11 -16.89
C PHE A 42 -12.88 -5.34 -17.81
N PRO A 43 -12.55 -5.18 -19.11
CA PRO A 43 -12.34 -6.33 -19.97
C PRO A 43 -11.23 -7.24 -19.44
N GLU A 44 -11.33 -8.54 -19.74
CA GLU A 44 -10.33 -9.52 -19.32
C GLU A 44 -8.92 -9.14 -19.81
N GLY A 45 -7.92 -9.35 -18.94
CA GLY A 45 -6.52 -9.01 -19.23
C GLY A 45 -6.16 -7.51 -19.17
N LYS A 46 -7.12 -6.61 -18.91
CA LYS A 46 -6.83 -5.16 -18.81
C LYS A 46 -6.23 -4.74 -17.48
N ILE A 47 -6.55 -5.45 -16.39
CA ILE A 47 -5.90 -5.23 -15.10
C ILE A 47 -4.59 -6.01 -15.09
N GLN A 48 -3.47 -5.30 -15.25
CA GLN A 48 -2.14 -5.93 -15.30
C GLN A 48 -1.52 -6.12 -13.92
N LYS A 49 -1.84 -5.21 -12.99
CA LYS A 49 -1.16 -5.10 -11.70
C LYS A 49 -2.11 -4.60 -10.63
N ILE A 50 -2.01 -5.18 -9.44
CA ILE A 50 -2.67 -4.69 -8.23
C ILE A 50 -1.58 -4.38 -7.21
N VAL A 51 -1.62 -3.20 -6.59
CA VAL A 51 -0.73 -2.81 -5.49
C VAL A 51 -1.58 -2.62 -4.25
N SER A 52 -1.27 -3.31 -3.16
CA SER A 52 -1.99 -3.18 -1.90
C SER A 52 -1.09 -3.23 -0.68
N ASP A 53 -1.71 -3.02 0.47
CA ASP A 53 -1.12 -3.20 1.78
C ASP A 53 -0.91 -4.70 2.05
N GLU A 54 -0.22 -5.03 3.15
CA GLU A 54 0.04 -6.42 3.58
C GLU A 54 -1.14 -7.05 4.34
N ASP A 55 -2.36 -6.56 4.12
CA ASP A 55 -3.57 -7.09 4.73
C ASP A 55 -3.90 -8.49 4.16
N LYS A 56 -4.02 -9.48 5.06
CA LYS A 56 -4.23 -10.89 4.67
C LYS A 56 -5.55 -11.10 3.93
N ALA A 57 -6.60 -10.35 4.26
CA ALA A 57 -7.89 -10.47 3.60
C ALA A 57 -7.81 -9.91 2.17
N ILE A 58 -7.14 -8.76 1.98
CA ILE A 58 -6.87 -8.21 0.64
C ILE A 58 -6.05 -9.21 -0.19
N ILE A 59 -4.94 -9.71 0.35
CA ILE A 59 -4.06 -10.67 -0.35
C ILE A 59 -4.84 -11.92 -0.77
N GLY A 60 -5.63 -12.48 0.16
CA GLY A 60 -6.44 -13.66 -0.12
C GLY A 60 -7.50 -13.41 -1.18
N ALA A 61 -8.19 -12.26 -1.13
CA ALA A 61 -9.24 -11.93 -2.08
C ALA A 61 -8.66 -11.66 -3.47
N VAL A 62 -7.56 -10.89 -3.58
CA VAL A 62 -6.86 -10.64 -4.83
C VAL A 62 -6.41 -11.95 -5.47
N LYS A 63 -5.76 -12.84 -4.70
CA LYS A 63 -5.29 -14.13 -5.21
C LYS A 63 -6.42 -15.01 -5.76
N ARG A 64 -7.61 -14.98 -5.15
CA ARG A 64 -8.78 -15.76 -5.58
C ARG A 64 -9.48 -15.16 -6.81
N VAL A 65 -9.62 -13.84 -6.87
CA VAL A 65 -10.39 -13.16 -7.92
C VAL A 65 -9.52 -12.86 -9.17
N PHE A 66 -8.24 -12.59 -8.95
CA PHE A 66 -7.26 -12.20 -9.97
C PHE A 66 -6.01 -13.09 -9.95
N PRO A 67 -6.13 -14.42 -10.13
CA PRO A 67 -4.99 -15.33 -10.01
C PRO A 67 -3.86 -15.03 -11.02
N GLU A 68 -4.21 -14.48 -12.18
CA GLU A 68 -3.26 -14.16 -13.27
C GLU A 68 -2.70 -12.73 -13.19
N VAL A 69 -3.24 -11.89 -12.30
CA VAL A 69 -2.81 -10.48 -12.17
C VAL A 69 -1.65 -10.41 -11.18
N ALA A 70 -0.60 -9.68 -11.55
CA ALA A 70 0.54 -9.52 -10.67
C ALA A 70 0.15 -8.67 -9.45
N HIS A 71 0.30 -9.25 -8.25
CA HIS A 71 -0.02 -8.60 -6.98
C HIS A 71 1.25 -8.15 -6.26
N PHE A 72 1.34 -6.86 -5.99
CA PHE A 72 2.48 -6.20 -5.35
C PHE A 72 2.10 -5.61 -4.00
N PHE A 73 3.09 -5.55 -3.13
CA PHE A 73 3.01 -4.83 -1.87
C PHE A 73 3.42 -3.38 -2.05
N CYS A 74 2.70 -2.48 -1.41
CA CYS A 74 3.02 -1.06 -1.36
C CYS A 74 4.35 -0.84 -0.62
N VAL A 75 5.31 -0.21 -1.30
CA VAL A 75 6.64 0.15 -0.73
C VAL A 75 6.51 0.97 0.55
N PHE A 76 5.60 1.94 0.59
CA PHE A 76 5.40 2.78 1.77
C PHE A 76 4.95 1.97 2.99
N HIS A 77 3.99 1.06 2.81
CA HIS A 77 3.54 0.19 3.89
C HIS A 77 4.65 -0.75 4.35
N GLN A 78 5.46 -1.25 3.42
CA GLN A 78 6.61 -2.06 3.78
C GLN A 78 7.61 -1.27 4.63
N LEU A 79 7.94 -0.04 4.24
CA LEU A 79 8.84 0.85 5.00
C LEU A 79 8.25 1.21 6.37
N LYS A 80 6.96 1.56 6.43
CA LYS A 80 6.25 1.84 7.69
C LYS A 80 6.30 0.66 8.65
N ASN A 81 6.16 -0.56 8.13
CA ASN A 81 6.29 -1.79 8.91
C ASN A 81 7.71 -2.01 9.45
N VAL A 82 8.76 -1.57 8.74
CA VAL A 82 10.13 -1.56 9.29
C VAL A 82 10.23 -0.55 10.42
N SER A 83 9.85 0.71 10.19
CA SER A 83 9.95 1.78 11.20
C SER A 83 9.15 1.44 12.47
N LYS A 84 7.99 0.79 12.32
CA LYS A 84 7.16 0.34 13.44
C LYS A 84 7.92 -0.61 14.38
N ARG A 85 8.74 -1.53 13.86
CA ARG A 85 9.51 -2.48 14.68
C ARG A 85 10.56 -1.79 15.54
N TYR A 86 11.19 -0.72 15.03
CA TYR A 86 12.08 0.12 15.82
C TYR A 86 11.32 0.94 16.85
N TYR A 87 10.21 1.54 16.43
CA TYR A 87 9.37 2.34 17.33
C TYR A 87 8.82 1.53 18.51
N GLU A 88 8.38 0.28 18.29
CA GLU A 88 7.84 -0.58 19.35
C GLU A 88 8.86 -0.92 20.44
N GLU A 89 10.14 -0.98 20.11
CA GLU A 89 11.21 -1.30 21.06
C GLU A 89 11.88 -0.05 21.67
N LEU A 90 12.00 1.03 20.88
CA LEU A 90 12.75 2.22 21.26
C LEU A 90 11.86 3.42 21.65
N ASN A 91 10.55 3.35 21.39
CA ASN A 91 9.60 4.47 21.49
C ASN A 91 9.94 5.70 20.62
N SER A 92 10.99 5.64 19.80
CA SER A 92 11.43 6.68 18.89
C SER A 92 12.18 6.09 17.70
N ILE A 93 11.93 6.65 16.51
CA ILE A 93 12.71 6.32 15.30
C ILE A 93 13.98 7.18 15.17
N GLU A 94 14.10 8.25 15.95
CA GLU A 94 15.24 9.16 15.93
C GLU A 94 16.39 8.62 16.79
N GLU A 95 16.05 7.81 17.80
CA GLU A 95 16.96 7.21 18.79
C GLU A 95 17.50 5.83 18.37
N ILE A 96 17.40 5.47 17.08
CA ILE A 96 17.96 4.20 16.58
C ILE A 96 19.49 4.18 16.80
N PRO A 97 20.05 3.18 17.51
CA PRO A 97 21.50 3.07 17.71
C PRO A 97 22.27 3.04 16.39
N ASP A 98 23.52 3.46 16.37
CA ASP A 98 24.27 3.63 15.11
C ASP A 98 24.39 2.33 14.29
N ASN A 99 24.67 1.19 14.95
CA ASN A 99 24.71 -0.11 14.26
C ASN A 99 23.36 -0.48 13.64
N ASP A 100 22.29 -0.32 14.41
CA ASP A 100 20.91 -0.54 13.99
C ASP A 100 20.50 0.38 12.85
N ARG A 101 21.00 1.62 12.84
CA ARG A 101 20.72 2.63 11.81
C ARG A 101 21.30 2.22 10.46
N VAL A 102 22.49 1.63 10.46
CA VAL A 102 23.09 1.06 9.23
C VAL A 102 22.20 -0.04 8.67
N VAL A 103 21.75 -0.98 9.50
CA VAL A 103 20.85 -2.07 9.09
C VAL A 103 19.50 -1.53 8.60
N TYR A 104 18.88 -0.62 9.35
CA TYR A 104 17.63 0.04 8.99
C TYR A 104 17.70 0.66 7.60
N ASN A 105 18.76 1.41 7.32
CA ASN A 105 18.97 2.06 6.02
C ASN A 105 19.08 1.04 4.89
N GLU A 106 19.83 -0.04 5.09
CA GLU A 106 20.01 -1.09 4.07
C GLU A 106 18.71 -1.87 3.82
N ILE A 107 17.89 -2.09 4.86
CA ILE A 107 16.53 -2.64 4.70
C ILE A 107 15.66 -1.69 3.88
N CYS A 108 15.75 -0.38 4.11
CA CYS A 108 15.01 0.60 3.32
C CYS A 108 15.43 0.58 1.84
N GLN A 109 16.73 0.40 1.56
CA GLN A 109 17.24 0.26 0.19
C GLN A 109 16.80 -1.05 -0.47
N LEU A 110 16.77 -2.15 0.29
CA LEU A 110 16.23 -3.43 -0.17
C LEU A 110 14.76 -3.26 -0.62
N ILE A 111 13.92 -2.62 0.19
CA ILE A 111 12.50 -2.42 -0.12
C ILE A 111 12.31 -1.54 -1.36
N ARG A 112 13.15 -0.52 -1.53
CA ARG A 112 13.12 0.42 -2.67
C ARG A 112 13.83 -0.08 -3.93
N SER A 113 14.34 -1.31 -3.91
CA SER A 113 15.17 -1.83 -5.01
C SER A 113 14.39 -2.00 -6.31
N TYR A 114 14.85 -1.34 -7.37
CA TYR A 114 14.26 -1.44 -8.70
C TYR A 114 14.65 -2.72 -9.46
N THR A 115 15.68 -3.44 -9.02
CA THR A 115 16.19 -4.62 -9.72
C THR A 115 16.42 -5.78 -8.76
N ALA A 116 16.33 -7.01 -9.29
CA ALA A 116 16.67 -8.21 -8.53
C ALA A 116 18.15 -8.21 -8.09
N ILE A 117 19.04 -7.65 -8.91
CA ILE A 117 20.47 -7.55 -8.62
C ILE A 117 20.71 -6.66 -7.41
N SER A 118 20.13 -5.46 -7.39
CA SER A 118 20.27 -4.55 -6.25
C SER A 118 19.66 -5.16 -4.98
N ALA A 119 18.47 -5.76 -5.09
CA ALA A 119 17.84 -6.44 -3.95
C ALA A 119 18.72 -7.55 -3.36
N VAL A 120 19.37 -8.36 -4.22
CA VAL A 120 20.31 -9.41 -3.78
C VAL A 120 21.53 -8.80 -3.08
N ALA A 121 22.09 -7.70 -3.60
CA ALA A 121 23.22 -7.03 -2.98
C ALA A 121 22.86 -6.49 -1.57
N TYR A 122 21.68 -5.89 -1.42
CA TYR A 122 21.23 -5.35 -0.13
C TYR A 122 20.97 -6.45 0.90
N ILE A 123 20.28 -7.55 0.52
CA ILE A 123 20.03 -8.64 1.49
C ILE A 123 21.34 -9.31 1.94
N GLN A 124 22.34 -9.43 1.05
CA GLN A 124 23.66 -9.94 1.42
C GLN A 124 24.38 -9.03 2.42
N LYS A 125 24.30 -7.70 2.23
CA LYS A 125 24.84 -6.74 3.21
C LYS A 125 24.13 -6.84 4.56
N ILE A 126 22.81 -6.91 4.56
CA ILE A 126 22.00 -7.05 5.78
C ILE A 126 22.43 -8.30 6.56
N ARG A 127 22.54 -9.46 5.89
CA ARG A 127 23.02 -10.71 6.52
C ARG A 127 24.43 -10.58 7.08
N LYS A 128 25.32 -9.88 6.37
CA LYS A 128 26.68 -9.60 6.86
C LYS A 128 26.64 -8.74 8.12
N PHE A 129 25.78 -7.72 8.19
CA PHE A 129 25.65 -6.91 9.40
C PHE A 129 25.06 -7.70 10.57
N ASP A 130 24.06 -8.55 10.32
CA ASP A 130 23.47 -9.44 11.32
C ASP A 130 24.51 -10.35 11.99
N SER A 131 25.51 -10.81 11.21
CA SER A 131 26.57 -11.68 11.73
C SER A 131 27.73 -10.94 12.41
N ASN A 132 27.92 -9.64 12.15
CA ASN A 132 29.14 -8.91 12.53
C ASN A 132 28.90 -7.74 13.49
N LEU A 133 27.67 -7.25 13.59
CA LEU A 133 27.32 -6.14 14.47
C LEU A 133 26.56 -6.66 15.69
N LYS A 134 26.76 -5.98 16.82
CA LYS A 134 25.84 -6.12 17.95
C LYS A 134 24.62 -5.26 17.65
N LEU A 135 23.49 -5.91 17.39
CA LEU A 135 22.22 -5.29 17.00
C LEU A 135 21.20 -5.42 18.13
N SER A 136 20.19 -4.55 18.13
CA SER A 136 19.04 -4.70 19.02
C SER A 136 18.06 -5.77 18.53
N GLU A 137 17.15 -6.17 19.43
CA GLU A 137 16.00 -7.02 19.10
C GLU A 137 15.14 -6.41 17.98
N ALA A 138 15.02 -5.07 17.95
CA ALA A 138 14.30 -4.38 16.89
C ALA A 138 14.89 -4.65 15.51
N SER A 139 16.22 -4.63 15.41
CA SER A 139 16.93 -4.94 14.17
C SER A 139 16.75 -6.41 13.77
N HIS A 140 16.82 -7.36 14.70
CA HIS A 140 16.57 -8.77 14.36
C HIS A 140 15.14 -9.01 13.86
N LYS A 141 14.14 -8.35 14.47
CA LYS A 141 12.74 -8.34 13.98
C LYS A 141 12.62 -7.70 12.60
N ALA A 142 13.36 -6.62 12.34
CA ALA A 142 13.37 -5.94 11.06
C ALA A 142 14.07 -6.76 9.96
N ILE A 143 15.18 -7.43 10.29
CA ILE A 143 15.91 -8.33 9.38
C ILE A 143 15.04 -9.53 9.01
N SER A 144 14.39 -10.17 9.99
CA SER A 144 13.48 -11.29 9.73
C SER A 144 12.37 -10.91 8.74
N TYR A 145 11.84 -9.70 8.90
CA TYR A 145 10.84 -9.15 7.98
C TYR A 145 11.42 -8.78 6.61
N ALA A 146 12.63 -8.22 6.55
CA ALA A 146 13.34 -7.93 5.30
C ALA A 146 13.59 -9.20 4.46
N GLU A 147 13.91 -10.32 5.11
CA GLU A 147 14.04 -11.64 4.47
C GLU A 147 12.72 -12.11 3.84
N GLU A 148 11.59 -11.92 4.52
CA GLU A 148 10.27 -12.24 3.96
C GLU A 148 9.94 -11.36 2.76
N ILE A 149 10.18 -10.05 2.86
CA ILE A 149 9.98 -9.11 1.75
C ILE A 149 10.83 -9.51 0.54
N PHE A 150 12.11 -9.81 0.76
CA PHE A 150 13.01 -10.23 -0.31
C PHE A 150 12.48 -11.47 -1.03
N LYS A 151 12.07 -12.50 -0.28
CA LYS A 151 11.48 -13.73 -0.87
C LYS A 151 10.24 -13.43 -1.69
N LYS A 152 9.35 -12.54 -1.22
CA LYS A 152 8.12 -12.15 -1.92
C LYS A 152 8.42 -11.33 -3.18
N ASN A 153 9.32 -10.36 -3.09
CA ASN A 153 9.50 -9.35 -4.13
C ASN A 153 10.47 -9.80 -5.24
N VAL A 154 11.48 -10.64 -4.94
CA VAL A 154 12.56 -10.96 -5.90
C VAL A 154 12.06 -11.63 -7.18
N SER A 155 11.03 -12.48 -7.10
CA SER A 155 10.44 -13.12 -8.29
C SER A 155 9.79 -12.10 -9.22
N PHE A 156 9.19 -11.05 -8.67
CA PHE A 156 8.56 -10.01 -9.48
C PHE A 156 9.60 -9.05 -10.08
N LEU A 157 10.64 -8.72 -9.32
CA LEU A 157 11.78 -7.94 -9.83
C LEU A 157 12.45 -8.64 -11.03
N LYS A 158 12.60 -9.97 -10.97
CA LYS A 158 13.12 -10.78 -12.08
C LYS A 158 12.23 -10.76 -13.32
N LYS A 159 10.92 -10.52 -13.15
CA LYS A 159 9.95 -10.37 -14.24
C LYS A 159 9.88 -8.92 -14.77
N GLY A 160 10.73 -8.02 -14.28
CA GLY A 160 10.80 -6.63 -14.73
C GLY A 160 9.79 -5.69 -14.05
N PHE A 161 9.07 -6.15 -13.04
CA PHE A 161 8.17 -5.28 -12.27
C PHE A 161 8.95 -4.54 -11.19
N THR A 162 8.75 -3.23 -11.12
CA THR A 162 9.38 -2.36 -10.13
C THR A 162 8.48 -2.18 -8.90
N PRO A 163 9.06 -2.09 -7.69
CA PRO A 163 8.28 -1.74 -6.50
C PRO A 163 7.70 -0.34 -6.66
N GLU A 164 6.46 -0.18 -6.24
CA GLU A 164 5.75 1.08 -6.33
C GLU A 164 5.19 1.47 -4.98
N THR A 165 5.26 2.76 -4.69
CA THR A 165 4.48 3.31 -3.59
C THR A 165 3.04 3.44 -4.06
N ASN A 166 2.12 3.28 -3.13
CA ASN A 166 0.74 3.60 -3.38
C ASN A 166 0.51 5.10 -3.15
N ASN A 167 1.37 5.95 -3.74
CA ASN A 167 1.35 7.41 -3.57
C ASN A 167 -0.04 7.99 -3.89
N THR A 168 -0.72 7.38 -4.85
CA THR A 168 -2.10 7.74 -5.20
C THR A 168 -3.04 7.53 -4.02
N MET A 169 -3.03 6.35 -3.41
CA MET A 169 -3.86 6.11 -2.22
C MET A 169 -3.40 6.91 -1.01
N GLU A 170 -2.09 7.07 -0.80
CA GLU A 170 -1.56 7.91 0.28
C GLU A 170 -2.00 9.37 0.14
N GLN A 171 -2.00 9.93 -1.06
CA GLN A 171 -2.47 11.29 -1.31
C GLN A 171 -3.99 11.40 -1.17
N ILE A 172 -4.74 10.41 -1.65
CA ILE A 172 -6.19 10.34 -1.43
C ILE A 172 -6.46 10.30 0.08
N PHE A 173 -5.83 9.39 0.81
CA PHE A 173 -6.01 9.23 2.25
C PHE A 173 -5.51 10.46 3.02
N SER A 174 -4.38 11.07 2.68
CA SER A 174 -3.91 12.29 3.34
C SER A 174 -4.92 13.43 3.22
N LEU A 175 -5.63 13.55 2.09
CA LEU A 175 -6.66 14.56 1.90
C LEU A 175 -7.96 14.22 2.63
N THR A 176 -8.26 12.93 2.78
CA THR A 176 -9.54 12.49 3.38
C THR A 176 -9.44 12.18 4.86
N CYS A 177 -8.27 11.82 5.39
CA CYS A 177 -8.07 11.37 6.77
C CYS A 177 -8.49 12.44 7.78
N ASP A 178 -8.12 13.70 7.55
CA ASP A 178 -8.53 14.80 8.44
C ASP A 178 -10.05 14.97 8.45
N ILE A 179 -10.70 14.79 7.29
CA ILE A 179 -12.16 14.89 7.16
C ILE A 179 -12.82 13.68 7.83
N VAL A 180 -12.31 12.47 7.58
CA VAL A 180 -12.79 11.20 8.13
C VAL A 180 -12.63 11.17 9.66
N ASP A 181 -11.53 11.70 10.19
CA ASP A 181 -11.27 11.78 11.63
C ASP A 181 -12.26 12.69 12.35
N LYS A 182 -12.70 13.76 11.69
CA LYS A 182 -13.82 14.58 12.19
C LYS A 182 -15.18 13.93 11.95
N ALA A 183 -15.29 13.06 10.95
CA ALA A 183 -16.51 12.35 10.60
C ALA A 183 -16.73 11.04 11.40
N ARG A 184 -15.87 10.73 12.39
CA ARG A 184 -15.98 9.56 13.33
C ARG A 184 -17.29 9.50 14.14
N SER A 185 -18.21 10.44 13.92
CA SER A 185 -19.51 10.62 14.58
C SER A 185 -20.71 10.04 13.80
N PHE A 186 -20.51 9.36 12.66
CA PHE A 186 -21.63 8.73 11.95
C PHE A 186 -22.37 7.70 12.83
N LYS A 187 -23.69 7.86 12.87
CA LYS A 187 -24.61 7.05 13.69
C LYS A 187 -25.10 5.79 12.96
N THR A 188 -24.97 5.72 11.63
CA THR A 188 -25.48 4.62 10.79
C THR A 188 -24.50 4.27 9.67
N ASP A 189 -24.50 2.99 9.27
CA ASP A 189 -23.67 2.49 8.15
C ASP A 189 -24.04 3.17 6.82
N SER A 190 -25.33 3.45 6.60
CA SER A 190 -25.81 4.22 5.44
C SER A 190 -25.27 5.65 5.40
N GLY A 191 -25.13 6.28 6.57
CA GLY A 191 -24.57 7.64 6.69
C GLY A 191 -23.10 7.68 6.28
N LEU A 192 -22.30 6.73 6.78
CA LEU A 192 -20.89 6.60 6.38
C LEU A 192 -20.76 6.29 4.89
N THR A 193 -21.56 5.36 4.38
CA THR A 193 -21.54 4.97 2.96
C THR A 193 -21.85 6.16 2.06
N ASN A 194 -22.91 6.92 2.35
CA ASN A 194 -23.27 8.11 1.59
C ASN A 194 -22.20 9.20 1.66
N PHE A 195 -21.59 9.38 2.83
CA PHE A 195 -20.48 10.31 2.98
C PHE A 195 -19.28 9.94 2.12
N CYS A 196 -18.82 8.68 2.21
CA CYS A 196 -17.72 8.16 1.40
C CYS A 196 -18.02 8.28 -0.10
N TYR A 197 -19.24 7.92 -0.52
CA TYR A 197 -19.68 8.06 -1.91
C TYR A 197 -19.56 9.51 -2.42
N ASN A 198 -20.07 10.47 -1.65
CA ASN A 198 -20.00 11.89 -2.01
C ASN A 198 -18.56 12.41 -2.03
N LEU A 199 -17.76 12.03 -1.03
CA LEU A 199 -16.35 12.42 -0.93
C LEU A 199 -15.54 11.90 -2.11
N PHE A 200 -15.69 10.62 -2.46
CA PHE A 200 -14.94 10.02 -3.56
C PHE A 200 -15.43 10.50 -4.93
N THR A 201 -16.73 10.73 -5.09
CA THR A 201 -17.29 11.37 -6.28
C THR A 201 -16.73 12.78 -6.47
N TYR A 202 -16.64 13.55 -5.38
CA TYR A 202 -16.02 14.87 -5.41
C TYR A 202 -14.53 14.79 -5.78
N SER A 203 -13.77 13.89 -5.16
CA SER A 203 -12.34 13.68 -5.45
C SER A 203 -12.09 13.35 -6.92
N ASN A 204 -12.92 12.50 -7.53
CA ASN A 204 -12.82 12.15 -8.95
C ASN A 204 -13.07 13.32 -9.91
N LYS A 205 -13.83 14.34 -9.49
CA LYS A 205 -14.17 15.52 -10.29
C LYS A 205 -13.34 16.75 -9.96
N ARG A 206 -12.70 16.79 -8.78
CA ARG A 206 -11.86 17.91 -8.34
C ARG A 206 -10.63 18.01 -9.24
N CYS A 207 -10.39 19.21 -9.79
CA CYS A 207 -9.20 19.45 -10.59
C CYS A 207 -7.93 19.52 -9.74
N PHE A 208 -6.82 19.04 -10.28
CA PHE A 208 -5.51 19.25 -9.69
C PHE A 208 -5.20 20.75 -9.64
N SER A 209 -4.73 21.21 -8.47
CA SER A 209 -4.37 22.62 -8.24
C SER A 209 -2.96 22.96 -8.73
N THR A 210 -2.09 21.97 -8.86
CA THR A 210 -0.67 22.12 -9.17
C THR A 210 -0.18 21.01 -10.12
N GLY A 211 1.04 21.16 -10.63
CA GLY A 211 1.71 20.17 -11.49
C GLY A 211 1.22 20.18 -12.94
N LYS A 212 1.74 19.22 -13.74
CA LYS A 212 1.49 19.11 -15.18
C LYS A 212 0.01 18.95 -15.54
N TRP A 213 -0.79 18.38 -14.64
CA TRP A 213 -2.22 18.14 -14.83
C TRP A 213 -3.09 19.22 -14.18
N LYS A 214 -2.53 20.38 -13.81
CA LYS A 214 -3.30 21.50 -13.24
C LYS A 214 -4.51 21.83 -14.12
N GLY A 215 -5.68 21.96 -13.50
CA GLY A 215 -6.94 22.25 -14.20
C GLY A 215 -7.68 21.01 -14.74
N PHE A 216 -7.07 19.83 -14.71
CA PHE A 216 -7.72 18.56 -15.07
C PHE A 216 -8.13 17.78 -13.83
N SER A 217 -9.25 17.05 -13.90
CA SER A 217 -9.65 16.10 -12.86
C SER A 217 -9.01 14.72 -13.08
N PRO A 218 -8.97 13.84 -12.06
CA PRO A 218 -8.55 12.45 -12.24
C PRO A 218 -9.27 11.74 -13.39
N LEU A 219 -10.59 11.94 -13.53
CA LEU A 219 -11.38 11.35 -14.62
C LEU A 219 -10.97 11.88 -16.00
N MET A 220 -10.70 13.19 -16.11
CA MET A 220 -10.23 13.78 -17.37
C MET A 220 -8.85 13.21 -17.74
N ARG A 221 -7.93 13.15 -16.78
CA ARG A 221 -6.60 12.59 -16.98
C ARG A 221 -6.68 11.14 -17.46
N ALA A 222 -7.47 10.30 -16.81
CA ALA A 222 -7.65 8.90 -17.20
C ALA A 222 -8.21 8.78 -18.63
N ARG A 223 -9.19 9.61 -19.01
CA ARG A 223 -9.69 9.65 -20.39
C ARG A 223 -8.62 10.02 -21.40
N PHE A 224 -7.77 11.02 -21.11
CA PHE A 224 -6.68 11.39 -22.04
C PHE A 224 -5.61 10.31 -22.20
N GLN A 225 -5.37 9.49 -21.18
CA GLN A 225 -4.33 8.47 -21.21
C GLN A 225 -4.80 7.14 -21.81
N TYR A 226 -6.09 6.84 -21.73
CA TYR A 226 -6.63 5.50 -22.04
C TYR A 226 -7.90 5.49 -22.90
N GLY A 227 -8.45 6.65 -23.27
CA GLY A 227 -9.68 6.80 -24.04
C GLY A 227 -9.49 7.47 -25.39
#